data_AF-A0A1M4VMW7-F1
#
_entry.id   AF-A0A1M4VMW7-F1
#
_cell.length_a   1.000
_cell.length_b   1.000
_cell.length_c   1.000
_cell.angle_alpha   90.00
_cell.angle_beta   90.00
_cell.angle_gamma   90.00
#
_symmetry.space_group_name_H-M   'P 1'
#
loop_
_entity.id
_entity.type
_entity.pdbx_description
1 polymer ?
#
loop_
_entity_poly.entity_id
_entity_poly.type
_entity_poly.pdbx_seq_one_letter_code
_entity_poly.pdbx_strand_id
1 'polypeptide(L)'
;MNAEKAAKLYTYEDGKLPEYFQELIGVLKLRAAPTAIKFFEDLREMRAVKKIRIPAEGEIFTACQMVGQATRLNYTVGFTKEHMPTIQCSGVCGFIPKEDYIHSPHLAGTWFEKPEESARHQESMYHLDKMYEGVAASPAVLGRLNPPDVCLVYGTPQQIMFMCCALQYDDYEVIESSFVGETSCTDSWIRAFVTQKPCFTMPCFGERRFGGVWDDEMVLAFPPAYICKILDGLKKLAGNGLRYPAAQYGIQRDAREGLSVSYDLNAVSKSSK
;
A
#
# COMPACT_ATOMS: atom_id res chain seq x y z
N MET A 1 9.95 15.46 -5.52
CA MET A 1 9.92 14.98 -6.91
C MET A 1 8.52 14.53 -7.29
N ASN A 2 8.03 14.84 -8.51
CA ASN A 2 6.78 14.28 -9.07
C ASN A 2 7.07 13.04 -9.95
N ALA A 3 6.03 12.28 -10.30
CA ALA A 3 6.15 11.03 -11.08
C ALA A 3 6.87 11.21 -12.43
N GLU A 4 6.65 12.32 -13.14
CA GLU A 4 7.31 12.61 -14.43
C GLU A 4 8.83 12.76 -14.31
N LYS A 5 9.30 13.47 -13.27
CA LYS A 5 10.74 13.62 -13.01
C LYS A 5 11.34 12.28 -12.56
N ALA A 6 10.60 11.47 -11.79
CA ALA A 6 11.03 10.12 -11.41
C ALA A 6 11.21 9.19 -12.63
N ALA A 7 10.23 9.16 -13.53
CA ALA A 7 10.26 8.32 -14.73
C ALA A 7 11.47 8.62 -15.63
N LYS A 8 11.81 9.92 -15.77
CA LYS A 8 12.97 10.38 -16.57
C LYS A 8 14.31 10.03 -15.94
N LEU A 9 14.43 10.18 -14.62
CA LEU A 9 15.71 9.97 -13.91
C LEU A 9 16.06 8.50 -13.71
N TYR A 10 15.07 7.61 -13.60
CA TYR A 10 15.28 6.21 -13.24
C TYR A 10 14.97 5.21 -14.37
N THR A 11 14.86 5.69 -15.62
CA THR A 11 14.65 4.86 -16.82
C THR A 11 13.52 3.84 -16.64
N TYR A 12 12.35 4.32 -16.20
CA TYR A 12 11.19 3.47 -15.97
C TYR A 12 10.61 2.99 -17.30
N GLU A 13 10.52 1.67 -17.48
CA GLU A 13 9.90 1.03 -18.64
C GLU A 13 8.64 0.29 -18.19
N ASP A 14 7.47 0.74 -18.66
CA ASP A 14 6.17 0.13 -18.35
C ASP A 14 6.15 -1.40 -18.62
N GLY A 15 6.81 -1.84 -19.70
CA GLY A 15 6.91 -3.25 -20.05
C GLY A 15 7.69 -4.11 -19.06
N LYS A 16 8.51 -3.51 -18.18
CA LYS A 16 9.33 -4.20 -17.18
C LYS A 16 8.77 -4.14 -15.76
N LEU A 17 7.58 -3.59 -15.60
CA LEU A 17 6.91 -3.46 -14.31
C LEU A 17 6.83 -4.81 -13.54
N PRO A 18 6.50 -5.94 -14.18
CA PRO A 18 6.50 -7.24 -13.51
C PRO A 18 7.85 -7.61 -12.88
N GLU A 19 8.94 -7.41 -13.61
CA GLU A 19 10.30 -7.75 -13.19
C GLU A 19 10.73 -6.90 -11.99
N TYR A 20 10.42 -5.60 -12.01
CA TYR A 20 10.71 -4.71 -10.89
C TYR A 20 9.99 -5.16 -9.60
N PHE A 21 8.73 -5.57 -9.70
CA PHE A 21 8.00 -6.07 -8.53
C PHE A 21 8.48 -7.45 -8.07
N GLN A 22 8.94 -8.32 -8.97
CA GLN A 22 9.58 -9.58 -8.57
C GLN A 22 10.88 -9.31 -7.80
N GLU A 23 11.67 -8.34 -8.25
CA GLU A 23 12.87 -7.92 -7.52
C GLU A 23 12.52 -7.36 -6.14
N LEU A 24 11.50 -6.50 -6.05
CA LEU A 24 11.06 -5.91 -4.78
C LEU A 24 10.63 -7.00 -3.77
N ILE A 25 9.89 -8.02 -4.22
CA ILE A 25 9.51 -9.17 -3.40
C ILE A 25 10.76 -9.87 -2.87
N GLY A 26 11.77 -10.10 -3.70
CA GLY A 26 13.03 -10.74 -3.29
C GLY A 26 13.82 -9.92 -2.27
N VAL A 27 13.98 -8.63 -2.52
CA VAL A 27 14.76 -7.70 -1.66
C VAL A 27 14.12 -7.55 -0.28
N LEU A 28 12.81 -7.37 -0.23
CA LEU A 28 12.08 -7.13 1.03
C LEU A 28 11.44 -8.38 1.61
N LYS A 29 11.52 -9.54 0.94
CA LYS A 29 10.86 -10.79 1.33
C LYS A 29 9.37 -10.58 1.63
N LEU A 30 8.68 -9.90 0.72
CA LEU A 30 7.27 -9.54 0.89
C LEU A 30 6.40 -10.81 0.97
N ARG A 31 5.49 -10.84 1.95
CA ARG A 31 4.51 -11.95 2.12
C ARG A 31 3.29 -11.77 1.21
N ALA A 32 2.94 -10.52 0.94
CA ALA A 32 1.80 -10.11 0.15
C ALA A 32 2.22 -9.77 -1.28
N ALA A 33 1.33 -9.98 -2.25
CA ALA A 33 1.60 -9.54 -3.61
C ALA A 33 1.55 -8.00 -3.68
N PRO A 34 2.61 -7.33 -4.20
CA PRO A 34 2.47 -5.96 -4.65
C PRO A 34 1.32 -5.86 -5.64
N THR A 35 0.46 -4.87 -5.47
CA THR A 35 -0.82 -4.78 -6.18
C THR A 35 -0.85 -3.54 -7.05
N ALA A 36 -1.17 -3.72 -8.32
CA ALA A 36 -1.45 -2.67 -9.27
C ALA A 36 -2.95 -2.36 -9.25
N ILE A 37 -3.31 -1.08 -9.33
CA ILE A 37 -4.69 -0.59 -9.44
C ILE A 37 -4.81 0.30 -10.67
N LYS A 38 -5.92 0.15 -11.40
CA LYS A 38 -6.27 0.97 -12.56
C LYS A 38 -7.74 1.38 -12.53
N PHE A 39 -8.00 2.65 -12.81
CA PHE A 39 -9.33 3.21 -12.95
C PHE A 39 -9.71 3.28 -14.44
N PHE A 40 -10.98 3.04 -14.76
CA PHE A 40 -11.49 2.95 -16.12
C PHE A 40 -12.68 3.86 -16.32
N GLU A 41 -12.61 4.70 -17.35
CA GLU A 41 -13.73 5.53 -17.83
C GLU A 41 -14.67 4.74 -18.75
N ASP A 42 -14.19 3.63 -19.34
CA ASP A 42 -14.99 2.73 -20.17
C ASP A 42 -14.98 1.32 -19.58
N LEU A 43 -16.15 0.82 -19.19
CA LEU A 43 -16.30 -0.52 -18.62
C LEU A 43 -15.87 -1.63 -19.59
N ARG A 44 -15.96 -1.40 -20.90
CA ARG A 44 -15.52 -2.38 -21.93
C ARG A 44 -14.01 -2.59 -21.86
N GLU A 45 -13.24 -1.53 -21.63
CA GLU A 45 -11.79 -1.62 -21.46
C GLU A 45 -11.42 -2.38 -20.19
N MET A 46 -12.12 -2.11 -19.08
CA MET A 46 -11.92 -2.86 -17.84
C MET A 46 -12.21 -4.35 -18.05
N ARG A 47 -13.33 -4.68 -18.69
CA ARG A 47 -13.73 -6.08 -18.97
C ARG A 47 -12.79 -6.79 -19.95
N ALA A 48 -12.05 -6.05 -20.77
CA ALA A 48 -11.05 -6.60 -21.68
C ALA A 48 -9.74 -7.01 -20.96
N VAL A 49 -9.55 -6.63 -19.70
CA VAL A 49 -8.36 -7.03 -18.92
C VAL A 49 -8.28 -8.55 -18.81
N LYS A 50 -7.12 -9.11 -19.18
CA LYS A 50 -6.87 -10.55 -19.23
C LYS A 50 -7.15 -11.22 -17.87
N LYS A 51 -8.01 -12.24 -17.87
CA LYS A 51 -8.38 -13.04 -16.69
C LYS A 51 -8.99 -12.20 -15.55
N ILE A 52 -9.62 -11.06 -15.86
CA ILE A 52 -10.34 -10.28 -14.87
C ILE A 52 -11.55 -11.07 -14.35
N ARG A 53 -11.69 -11.09 -13.03
CA ARG A 53 -12.84 -11.65 -12.32
C ARG A 53 -13.75 -10.50 -11.94
N ILE A 54 -15.00 -10.57 -12.34
CA ILE A 54 -16.05 -9.64 -11.92
C ILE A 54 -16.96 -10.41 -10.95
N PRO A 55 -17.38 -9.81 -9.82
CA PRO A 55 -18.43 -10.38 -8.98
C PRO A 55 -19.65 -10.80 -9.81
N ALA A 56 -20.30 -11.89 -9.40
CA ALA A 56 -21.54 -12.31 -10.04
C ALA A 56 -22.66 -11.29 -9.76
N GLU A 57 -23.73 -11.35 -10.57
CA GLU A 57 -24.88 -10.47 -10.39
C GLU A 57 -25.47 -10.60 -8.98
N GLY A 58 -25.65 -9.46 -8.30
CA GLY A 58 -26.14 -9.37 -6.93
C GLY A 58 -25.08 -9.60 -5.85
N GLU A 59 -23.85 -9.96 -6.19
CA GLU A 59 -22.76 -10.07 -5.22
C GLU A 59 -22.20 -8.68 -4.86
N ILE A 60 -22.07 -8.44 -3.56
CA ILE A 60 -21.61 -7.18 -3.00
C ILE A 60 -20.28 -7.40 -2.26
N PHE A 61 -19.31 -6.53 -2.53
CA PHE A 61 -17.99 -6.55 -1.93
C PHE A 61 -17.52 -5.13 -1.61
N THR A 62 -16.92 -4.95 -0.44
CA THR A 62 -16.19 -3.71 -0.15
C THR A 62 -15.01 -3.54 -1.11
N ALA A 63 -14.59 -2.31 -1.38
CA ALA A 63 -13.34 -2.05 -2.10
C ALA A 63 -12.13 -2.72 -1.41
N CYS A 64 -12.15 -2.79 -0.07
CA CYS A 64 -11.16 -3.52 0.73
C CYS A 64 -11.08 -5.00 0.36
N GLN A 65 -12.22 -5.69 0.19
CA GLN A 65 -12.25 -7.08 -0.26
C GLN A 65 -11.71 -7.22 -1.68
N MET A 66 -12.08 -6.31 -2.59
CA MET A 66 -11.62 -6.40 -3.99
C MET A 66 -10.09 -6.23 -4.07
N VAL A 67 -9.53 -5.21 -3.43
CA VAL A 67 -8.07 -5.04 -3.36
C VAL A 67 -7.43 -6.20 -2.60
N GLY A 68 -8.03 -6.68 -1.52
CA GLY A 68 -7.58 -7.83 -0.75
C GLY A 68 -7.49 -9.12 -1.58
N GLN A 69 -8.44 -9.36 -2.49
CA GLN A 69 -8.38 -10.52 -3.40
C GLN A 69 -7.17 -10.44 -4.34
N ALA A 70 -6.80 -9.26 -4.82
CA ALA A 70 -5.58 -9.08 -5.59
C ALA A 70 -4.33 -9.33 -4.75
N THR A 71 -4.24 -8.69 -3.58
CA THR A 71 -3.07 -8.74 -2.69
C THR A 71 -2.83 -10.12 -2.08
N ARG A 72 -3.90 -10.83 -1.69
CA ARG A 72 -3.82 -12.06 -0.88
C ARG A 72 -4.09 -13.33 -1.68
N LEU A 73 -5.02 -13.28 -2.64
CA LEU A 73 -5.41 -14.46 -3.42
C LEU A 73 -4.78 -14.48 -4.82
N ASN A 74 -4.00 -13.45 -5.16
CA ASN A 74 -3.38 -13.28 -6.47
C ASN A 74 -4.38 -13.22 -7.64
N TYR A 75 -5.59 -12.69 -7.39
CA TYR A 75 -6.62 -12.54 -8.41
C TYR A 75 -6.48 -11.21 -9.14
N THR A 76 -6.84 -11.21 -10.43
CA THR A 76 -7.15 -9.95 -11.12
C THR A 76 -8.65 -9.77 -11.01
N VAL A 77 -9.09 -8.69 -10.37
CA VAL A 77 -10.50 -8.41 -10.10
C VAL A 77 -10.90 -7.06 -10.67
N GLY A 78 -12.13 -6.94 -11.12
CA GLY A 78 -12.76 -5.68 -11.53
C GLY A 78 -14.04 -5.45 -10.77
N PHE A 79 -14.32 -4.20 -10.44
CA PHE A 79 -15.52 -3.80 -9.72
C PHE A 79 -16.02 -2.43 -10.16
N THR A 80 -17.30 -2.19 -9.93
CA THR A 80 -18.06 -1.00 -10.33
C THR A 80 -18.92 -0.58 -9.14
N LYS A 81 -19.71 0.50 -9.32
CA LYS A 81 -20.73 0.95 -8.37
C LYS A 81 -21.64 -0.18 -7.87
N GLU A 82 -22.06 -1.08 -8.76
CA GLU A 82 -23.06 -2.12 -8.48
C GLU A 82 -22.62 -3.11 -7.41
N HIS A 83 -21.30 -3.27 -7.23
CA HIS A 83 -20.75 -4.19 -6.23
C HIS A 83 -20.50 -3.53 -4.86
N MET A 84 -20.60 -2.20 -4.75
CA MET A 84 -20.19 -1.48 -3.53
C MET A 84 -21.31 -1.48 -2.46
N PRO A 85 -21.03 -1.88 -1.21
CA PRO A 85 -22.02 -1.91 -0.14
C PRO A 85 -22.35 -0.53 0.44
N THR A 86 -21.46 0.47 0.26
CA THR A 86 -21.58 1.76 0.93
C THR A 86 -21.35 2.92 -0.03
N ILE A 87 -21.96 4.06 0.31
CA ILE A 87 -21.74 5.32 -0.37
C ILE A 87 -20.28 5.78 -0.23
N GLN A 88 -19.60 5.47 0.90
CA GLN A 88 -18.16 5.73 1.07
C GLN A 88 -17.33 5.01 0.02
N CYS A 89 -17.51 3.68 -0.09
CA CYS A 89 -16.76 2.88 -1.07
C CYS A 89 -17.02 3.39 -2.50
N SER A 90 -18.27 3.73 -2.80
CA SER A 90 -18.67 4.25 -4.12
C SER A 90 -18.03 5.61 -4.41
N GLY A 91 -18.09 6.55 -3.45
CA GLY A 91 -17.58 7.90 -3.59
C GLY A 91 -16.06 7.95 -3.72
N VAL A 92 -15.36 7.21 -2.86
CA VAL A 92 -13.89 7.16 -2.83
C VAL A 92 -13.33 6.51 -4.10
N CYS A 93 -14.03 5.53 -4.67
CA CYS A 93 -13.65 4.91 -5.95
C CYS A 93 -14.06 5.73 -7.18
N GLY A 94 -14.71 6.89 -7.00
CA GLY A 94 -15.15 7.75 -8.09
C GLY A 94 -16.35 7.21 -8.88
N PHE A 95 -17.18 6.35 -8.29
CA PHE A 95 -18.36 5.78 -8.95
C PHE A 95 -19.61 6.65 -8.83
N ILE A 96 -19.58 7.67 -7.97
CA ILE A 96 -20.66 8.65 -7.78
C ILE A 96 -20.06 10.05 -7.66
N PRO A 97 -20.86 11.11 -7.95
CA PRO A 97 -20.46 12.49 -7.75
C PRO A 97 -20.01 12.77 -6.32
N LYS A 98 -19.06 13.70 -6.16
CA LYS A 98 -18.52 14.09 -4.84
C LYS A 98 -19.61 14.62 -3.92
N GLU A 99 -20.53 15.37 -4.49
CA GLU A 99 -21.64 16.04 -3.83
C GLU A 99 -22.56 15.04 -3.11
N ASP A 100 -22.65 13.81 -3.61
CA ASP A 100 -23.51 12.76 -3.04
C ASP A 100 -22.97 12.22 -1.71
N TYR A 101 -21.66 12.34 -1.45
CA TYR A 101 -21.03 11.74 -0.26
C TYR A 101 -20.20 12.71 0.59
N ILE A 102 -19.97 13.96 0.17
CA ILE A 102 -19.13 14.91 0.90
C ILE A 102 -19.64 15.27 2.31
N HIS A 103 -20.92 15.03 2.63
CA HIS A 103 -21.46 15.26 3.98
C HIS A 103 -21.55 14.00 4.84
N SER A 104 -21.87 12.86 4.22
CA SER A 104 -21.93 11.54 4.86
C SER A 104 -22.44 11.47 6.30
N PRO A 105 -23.64 12.00 6.61
CA PRO A 105 -24.15 12.07 7.98
C PRO A 105 -24.36 10.68 8.63
N HIS A 106 -24.43 9.62 7.83
CA HIS A 106 -24.55 8.23 8.30
C HIS A 106 -23.31 7.73 9.08
N LEU A 107 -22.18 8.45 9.03
CA LEU A 107 -20.99 8.12 9.84
C LEU A 107 -21.13 8.59 11.30
N ALA A 108 -22.05 9.53 11.57
CA ALA A 108 -22.35 9.98 12.93
C ALA A 108 -23.03 8.88 13.74
N GLY A 109 -22.66 8.74 15.01
CA GLY A 109 -23.05 7.64 15.89
C GLY A 109 -22.33 6.31 15.61
N THR A 110 -21.52 6.23 14.55
CA THR A 110 -20.74 5.02 14.21
C THR A 110 -19.24 5.26 14.33
N TRP A 111 -18.72 6.21 13.54
CA TRP A 111 -17.29 6.57 13.54
C TRP A 111 -17.02 7.90 14.22
N PHE A 112 -18.01 8.80 14.20
CA PHE A 112 -17.92 10.12 14.81
C PHE A 112 -19.14 10.37 15.69
N GLU A 113 -19.03 11.29 16.65
CA GLU A 113 -20.15 11.57 17.55
C GLU A 113 -21.25 12.36 16.82
N LYS A 114 -20.86 13.32 15.98
CA LYS A 114 -21.82 14.27 15.35
C LYS A 114 -21.70 14.34 13.82
N PRO A 115 -22.78 14.71 13.10
CA PRO A 115 -22.78 14.86 11.65
C PRO A 115 -21.75 15.87 11.13
N GLU A 116 -21.49 16.96 11.85
CA GLU A 116 -20.51 17.97 11.44
C GLU A 116 -19.09 17.40 11.42
N GLU A 117 -18.82 16.41 12.28
CA GLU A 117 -17.53 15.70 12.30
C GLU A 117 -17.40 14.72 11.14
N SER A 118 -18.52 14.13 10.72
CA SER A 118 -18.57 13.32 9.50
C SER A 118 -18.26 14.19 8.28
N ALA A 119 -18.82 15.39 8.19
CA ALA A 119 -18.51 16.33 7.11
C ALA A 119 -17.02 16.75 7.13
N ARG A 120 -16.45 17.09 8.31
CA ARG A 120 -15.01 17.40 8.43
C ARG A 120 -14.12 16.24 8.03
N HIS A 121 -14.49 14.99 8.37
CA HIS A 121 -13.80 13.78 7.91
C HIS A 121 -13.80 13.72 6.39
N GLN A 122 -14.97 13.85 5.76
CA GLN A 122 -15.10 13.82 4.31
C GLN A 122 -14.28 14.91 3.63
N GLU A 123 -14.35 16.15 4.11
CA GLU A 123 -13.59 17.29 3.59
C GLU A 123 -12.06 17.12 3.70
N SER A 124 -11.60 16.34 4.68
CA SER A 124 -10.17 16.07 4.90
C SER A 124 -9.59 15.01 3.97
N MET A 125 -10.44 14.26 3.26
CA MET A 125 -10.02 13.18 2.38
C MET A 125 -9.45 13.69 1.05
N TYR A 126 -8.67 12.84 0.39
CA TYR A 126 -8.36 12.99 -1.02
C TYR A 126 -9.53 12.46 -1.85
N HIS A 127 -9.92 13.24 -2.85
CA HIS A 127 -11.02 12.90 -3.77
C HIS A 127 -10.51 12.85 -5.21
N LEU A 128 -11.12 12.00 -6.02
CA LEU A 128 -10.90 11.97 -7.45
C LEU A 128 -11.66 13.12 -8.11
N ASP A 129 -11.01 13.85 -9.03
CA ASP A 129 -11.62 14.97 -9.75
C ASP A 129 -12.56 14.55 -10.88
N LYS A 130 -12.54 13.25 -11.23
CA LYS A 130 -13.37 12.67 -12.28
C LYS A 130 -14.01 11.36 -11.82
N MET A 131 -15.15 11.05 -12.42
CA MET A 131 -15.83 9.78 -12.20
C MET A 131 -15.27 8.69 -13.11
N TYR A 132 -15.43 7.45 -12.67
CA TYR A 132 -15.01 6.25 -13.37
C TYR A 132 -16.16 5.24 -13.41
N GLU A 133 -16.21 4.44 -14.47
CA GLU A 133 -17.19 3.35 -14.60
C GLU A 133 -16.74 2.08 -13.85
N GLY A 134 -15.43 1.91 -13.66
CA GLY A 134 -14.89 0.73 -13.00
C GLY A 134 -13.46 0.89 -12.50
N VAL A 135 -13.08 0.00 -11.60
CA VAL A 135 -11.72 -0.12 -11.05
C VAL A 135 -11.29 -1.58 -11.16
N ALA A 136 -10.05 -1.82 -11.55
CA ALA A 136 -9.44 -3.13 -11.47
C ALA A 136 -8.23 -3.14 -10.54
N ALA A 137 -8.06 -4.25 -9.82
CA ALA A 137 -6.87 -4.53 -9.02
C ALA A 137 -6.27 -5.87 -9.46
N SER A 138 -4.94 -5.95 -9.51
CA SER A 138 -4.21 -7.15 -9.92
C SER A 138 -2.85 -7.22 -9.23
N PRO A 139 -2.31 -8.40 -8.92
CA PRO A 139 -0.88 -8.52 -8.60
C PRO A 139 -0.05 -7.86 -9.70
N ALA A 140 0.81 -6.92 -9.31
CA ALA A 140 1.59 -6.11 -10.22
C ALA A 140 2.59 -6.96 -11.02
N VAL A 141 3.08 -8.05 -10.40
CA VAL A 141 3.93 -9.08 -11.02
C VAL A 141 3.28 -9.80 -12.21
N LEU A 142 1.97 -9.67 -12.42
CA LEU A 142 1.28 -10.28 -13.57
C LEU A 142 1.23 -9.36 -14.79
N GLY A 143 1.54 -8.06 -14.65
CA GLY A 143 1.58 -7.10 -15.75
C GLY A 143 0.25 -6.90 -16.48
N ARG A 144 -0.88 -7.22 -15.87
CA ARG A 144 -2.21 -7.18 -16.51
C ARG A 144 -2.83 -5.79 -16.60
N LEU A 145 -2.41 -4.88 -15.70
CA LEU A 145 -2.82 -3.49 -15.67
C LEU A 145 -1.59 -2.67 -16.04
N ASN A 146 -1.40 -2.35 -17.32
CA ASN A 146 -0.20 -1.71 -17.83
C ASN A 146 -0.52 -0.51 -18.74
N PRO A 147 -0.06 0.71 -18.41
CA PRO A 147 0.43 1.11 -17.09
C PRO A 147 -0.73 1.09 -16.06
N PRO A 148 -0.45 0.74 -14.79
CA PRO A 148 -1.40 0.99 -13.72
C PRO A 148 -1.36 2.46 -13.31
N ASP A 149 -2.39 2.93 -12.63
CA ASP A 149 -2.41 4.32 -12.15
C ASP A 149 -1.71 4.43 -10.79
N VAL A 150 -1.83 3.40 -9.95
CA VAL A 150 -1.21 3.32 -8.62
C VAL A 150 -0.77 1.90 -8.30
N CYS A 151 0.34 1.79 -7.57
CA CYS A 151 0.83 0.56 -7.00
C CYS A 151 0.74 0.59 -5.47
N LEU A 152 0.44 -0.56 -4.86
CA LEU A 152 0.33 -0.79 -3.44
C LEU A 152 1.30 -1.87 -2.98
N VAL A 153 1.93 -1.65 -1.83
CA VAL A 153 2.70 -2.65 -1.11
C VAL A 153 2.21 -2.70 0.34
N TYR A 154 1.65 -3.84 0.73
CA TYR A 154 1.39 -4.18 2.12
C TYR A 154 2.62 -4.89 2.70
N GLY A 155 3.13 -4.40 3.81
CA GLY A 155 4.34 -4.93 4.43
C GLY A 155 4.51 -4.47 5.88
N THR A 156 5.47 -5.06 6.59
CA THR A 156 5.73 -4.69 7.98
C THR A 156 6.25 -3.25 8.10
N PRO A 157 6.13 -2.59 9.27
CA PRO A 157 6.70 -1.26 9.48
C PRO A 157 8.17 -1.16 9.07
N GLN A 158 8.97 -2.21 9.29
CA GLN A 158 10.38 -2.23 8.86
C GLN A 158 10.53 -2.29 7.33
N GLN A 159 9.69 -3.06 6.63
CA GLN A 159 9.70 -3.11 5.17
C GLN A 159 9.30 -1.75 4.58
N ILE A 160 8.21 -1.15 5.07
CA ILE A 160 7.75 0.17 4.62
C ILE A 160 8.78 1.26 4.95
N MET A 161 9.40 1.21 6.13
CA MET A 161 10.48 2.12 6.50
C MET A 161 11.65 2.07 5.51
N PHE A 162 12.11 0.87 5.13
CA PHE A 162 13.20 0.74 4.14
C PHE A 162 12.80 1.28 2.77
N MET A 163 11.54 1.10 2.34
CA MET A 163 11.05 1.70 1.09
C MET A 163 11.01 3.22 1.17
N CYS A 164 10.59 3.80 2.30
CA CYS A 164 10.63 5.24 2.53
C CYS A 164 12.06 5.79 2.49
N CYS A 165 13.00 5.14 3.19
CA CYS A 165 14.41 5.53 3.13
C CYS A 165 14.99 5.40 1.71
N ALA A 166 14.59 4.39 0.96
CA ALA A 166 15.03 4.22 -0.43
C ALA A 166 14.52 5.36 -1.34
N LEU A 167 13.27 5.76 -1.18
CA LEU A 167 12.70 6.93 -1.86
C LEU A 167 13.43 8.23 -1.51
N GLN A 168 14.02 8.31 -0.32
CA GLN A 168 14.71 9.48 0.21
C GLN A 168 16.22 9.49 -0.06
N TYR A 169 16.81 8.36 -0.49
CA TYR A 169 18.25 8.19 -0.63
C TYR A 169 18.86 9.27 -1.55
N ASP A 170 18.24 9.49 -2.70
CA ASP A 170 18.59 10.57 -3.64
C ASP A 170 17.40 11.53 -3.80
N ASP A 171 17.65 12.83 -3.94
CA ASP A 171 16.62 13.89 -4.03
C ASP A 171 15.65 13.81 -2.83
N TYR A 172 16.21 13.97 -1.63
CA TYR A 172 15.50 13.86 -0.35
C TYR A 172 14.24 14.74 -0.31
N GLU A 173 13.14 14.14 0.11
CA GLU A 173 11.88 14.82 0.40
C GLU A 173 11.22 14.14 1.60
N VAL A 174 10.51 14.92 2.42
CA VAL A 174 9.67 14.34 3.47
C VAL A 174 8.52 13.58 2.80
N ILE A 175 8.35 12.31 3.16
CA ILE A 175 7.16 11.54 2.75
C ILE A 175 6.05 11.87 3.73
N GLU A 176 5.05 12.58 3.24
CA GLU A 176 3.88 12.94 4.03
C GLU A 176 2.92 11.75 4.16
N SER A 177 2.41 11.55 5.38
CA SER A 177 1.42 10.53 5.73
C SER A 177 0.25 11.23 6.42
N SER A 178 -0.95 10.68 6.24
CA SER A 178 -2.18 11.12 6.91
C SER A 178 -2.96 9.90 7.40
N PHE A 179 -3.84 10.13 8.37
CA PHE A 179 -4.73 9.10 8.88
C PHE A 179 -6.09 9.73 9.21
N VAL A 180 -7.07 9.51 8.33
CA VAL A 180 -8.45 10.00 8.50
C VAL A 180 -9.31 9.09 9.39
N GLY A 181 -8.78 7.95 9.84
CA GLY A 181 -9.51 6.99 10.65
C GLY A 181 -10.14 5.89 9.79
N GLU A 182 -11.46 5.97 9.60
CA GLU A 182 -12.13 5.13 8.59
C GLU A 182 -11.85 5.70 7.18
N THR A 183 -11.86 4.82 6.16
CA THR A 183 -11.56 5.19 4.76
C THR A 183 -10.06 5.45 4.47
N SER A 184 -9.14 4.68 5.08
CA SER A 184 -7.68 4.78 4.79
C SER A 184 -7.27 4.51 3.32
N CYS A 185 -8.17 4.00 2.48
CA CYS A 185 -7.97 3.97 1.03
C CYS A 185 -7.74 5.39 0.45
N THR A 186 -8.33 6.42 1.06
CA THR A 186 -8.08 7.81 0.67
C THR A 186 -6.63 8.24 0.97
N ASP A 187 -6.10 7.87 2.14
CA ASP A 187 -4.74 8.20 2.58
C ASP A 187 -3.64 7.41 1.85
N SER A 188 -4.03 6.35 1.14
CA SER A 188 -3.13 5.46 0.39
C SER A 188 -3.30 5.64 -1.12
N TRP A 189 -4.06 4.76 -1.78
CA TRP A 189 -4.08 4.72 -3.24
C TRP A 189 -4.80 5.90 -3.88
N ILE A 190 -5.83 6.49 -3.26
CA ILE A 190 -6.44 7.70 -3.83
C ILE A 190 -5.48 8.89 -3.69
N ARG A 191 -4.83 9.07 -2.54
CA ARG A 191 -3.79 10.09 -2.36
C ARG A 191 -2.67 9.94 -3.38
N ALA A 192 -2.13 8.73 -3.54
CA ALA A 192 -1.06 8.49 -4.51
C ALA A 192 -1.52 8.79 -5.95
N PHE A 193 -2.76 8.45 -6.28
CA PHE A 193 -3.38 8.77 -7.57
C PHE A 193 -3.46 10.29 -7.79
N VAL A 194 -4.05 11.01 -6.84
CA VAL A 194 -4.33 12.45 -6.98
C VAL A 194 -3.05 13.28 -6.93
N THR A 195 -2.17 12.98 -5.98
CA THR A 195 -0.96 13.78 -5.73
C THR A 195 0.21 13.40 -6.65
N GLN A 196 0.13 12.23 -7.30
CA GLN A 196 1.23 11.66 -8.09
C GLN A 196 2.54 11.57 -7.28
N LYS A 197 2.43 11.34 -5.97
CA LYS A 197 3.53 11.16 -5.02
C LYS A 197 3.35 9.89 -4.19
N PRO A 198 4.44 9.26 -3.72
CA PRO A 198 4.36 8.19 -2.74
C PRO A 198 3.78 8.67 -1.42
N CYS A 199 2.99 7.82 -0.77
CA CYS A 199 2.51 8.02 0.59
C CYS A 199 2.37 6.67 1.31
N PHE A 200 2.39 6.67 2.63
CA PHE A 200 2.07 5.49 3.43
C PHE A 200 1.00 5.84 4.45
N THR A 201 0.31 4.83 4.98
CA THR A 201 -0.61 5.01 6.10
C THR A 201 -0.79 3.69 6.87
N MET A 202 -1.46 3.79 8.02
CA MET A 202 -1.92 2.63 8.77
C MET A 202 -3.26 2.16 8.19
N PRO A 203 -3.41 0.87 7.83
CA PRO A 203 -4.67 0.33 7.35
C PRO A 203 -5.80 0.43 8.38
N CYS A 204 -6.96 0.91 7.95
CA CYS A 204 -8.14 1.11 8.81
C CYS A 204 -8.85 -0.21 9.15
N PHE A 205 -9.91 -0.12 9.96
CA PHE A 205 -10.73 -1.27 10.35
C PHE A 205 -11.29 -2.05 9.15
N GLY A 206 -11.76 -1.36 8.10
CA GLY A 206 -12.32 -2.03 6.92
C GLY A 206 -11.29 -2.90 6.18
N GLU A 207 -10.07 -2.39 6.01
CA GLU A 207 -8.97 -3.13 5.41
C GLU A 207 -8.60 -4.37 6.22
N ARG A 208 -8.56 -4.25 7.55
CA ARG A 208 -8.26 -5.38 8.45
C ARG A 208 -9.38 -6.42 8.46
N ARG A 209 -10.61 -5.96 8.69
CA ARG A 209 -11.77 -6.83 8.86
C ARG A 209 -12.16 -7.54 7.56
N PHE A 210 -12.12 -6.84 6.43
CA PHE A 210 -12.66 -7.31 5.16
C PHE A 210 -11.59 -7.52 4.09
N GLY A 211 -10.54 -6.70 4.07
CA GLY A 211 -9.43 -6.82 3.11
C GLY A 211 -8.36 -7.84 3.49
N GLY A 212 -8.44 -8.41 4.70
CA GLY A 212 -7.49 -9.41 5.19
C GLY A 212 -6.10 -8.83 5.44
N VAL A 213 -6.01 -7.55 5.82
CA VAL A 213 -4.75 -6.92 6.24
C VAL A 213 -4.37 -7.35 7.65
N TRP A 214 -3.11 -7.76 7.83
CA TRP A 214 -2.62 -8.29 9.11
C TRP A 214 -2.21 -7.17 10.07
N ASP A 215 -2.28 -7.44 11.38
CA ASP A 215 -1.98 -6.48 12.46
C ASP A 215 -0.58 -5.87 12.35
N ASP A 216 0.37 -6.62 11.82
CA ASP A 216 1.76 -6.20 11.61
C ASP A 216 2.01 -5.54 10.24
N GLU A 217 0.98 -5.23 9.46
CA GLU A 217 1.10 -4.60 8.14
C GLU A 217 0.72 -3.10 8.14
N MET A 218 1.53 -2.35 7.40
CA MET A 218 1.29 -1.01 6.89
C MET A 218 1.12 -1.06 5.37
N VAL A 219 0.60 0.01 4.76
CA VAL A 219 0.49 0.14 3.31
C VAL A 219 1.30 1.33 2.81
N LEU A 220 2.10 1.12 1.77
CA LEU A 220 2.71 2.16 0.95
C LEU A 220 2.03 2.16 -0.42
N ALA A 221 1.58 3.33 -0.85
CA ALA A 221 1.02 3.59 -2.17
C ALA A 221 1.94 4.53 -2.96
N PHE A 222 2.13 4.28 -4.25
CA PHE A 222 2.97 5.12 -5.10
C PHE A 222 2.62 4.99 -6.58
N PRO A 223 2.82 6.04 -7.40
CA PRO A 223 2.76 5.94 -8.85
C PRO A 223 3.82 4.94 -9.36
N PRO A 224 3.54 4.13 -10.40
CA PRO A 224 4.42 3.04 -10.83
C PRO A 224 5.84 3.52 -11.19
N ALA A 225 6.00 4.75 -11.68
CA ALA A 225 7.29 5.36 -12.01
C ALA A 225 8.31 5.39 -10.85
N TYR A 226 7.86 5.31 -9.59
CA TYR A 226 8.76 5.31 -8.43
C TYR A 226 9.41 3.94 -8.16
N ILE A 227 8.97 2.85 -8.81
CA ILE A 227 9.49 1.51 -8.49
C ILE A 227 11.01 1.40 -8.72
N CYS A 228 11.52 1.97 -9.82
CA CYS A 228 12.94 1.95 -10.13
C CYS A 228 13.74 2.75 -9.08
N LYS A 229 13.21 3.89 -8.63
CA LYS A 229 13.83 4.69 -7.55
C LYS A 229 13.88 3.90 -6.24
N ILE A 230 12.78 3.22 -5.88
CA ILE A 230 12.72 2.38 -4.68
C ILE A 230 13.78 1.27 -4.74
N LEU A 231 13.86 0.53 -5.84
CA LEU A 231 14.83 -0.57 -5.97
C LEU A 231 16.28 -0.09 -5.93
N ASP A 232 16.59 1.00 -6.64
CA ASP A 232 17.92 1.61 -6.64
C ASP A 232 18.31 2.11 -5.24
N GLY A 233 17.41 2.82 -4.55
CA GLY A 233 17.62 3.28 -3.18
C GLY A 233 17.83 2.12 -2.20
N LEU A 234 17.06 1.03 -2.31
CA LEU A 234 17.22 -0.16 -1.49
C LEU A 234 18.60 -0.82 -1.71
N LYS A 235 19.07 -0.91 -2.96
CA LYS A 235 20.41 -1.45 -3.29
C LYS A 235 21.52 -0.59 -2.69
N LYS A 236 21.41 0.74 -2.82
CA LYS A 236 22.39 1.69 -2.28
C LYS A 236 22.44 1.65 -0.75
N LEU A 237 21.29 1.64 -0.08
CA LEU A 237 21.20 1.44 1.38
C LEU A 237 21.83 0.12 1.81
N ALA A 238 21.54 -0.97 1.09
CA ALA A 238 22.11 -2.28 1.40
C ALA A 238 23.64 -2.30 1.26
N GLY A 239 24.19 -1.60 0.26
CA GLY A 239 25.63 -1.39 0.09
C GLY A 239 26.29 -0.66 1.28
N ASN A 240 25.53 0.20 1.96
CA ASN A 240 25.95 0.89 3.20
C ASN A 240 25.69 0.07 4.47
N GLY A 241 25.25 -1.19 4.34
CA GLY A 241 24.93 -2.07 5.47
C GLY A 241 23.51 -1.92 6.02
N LEU A 242 22.71 -0.99 5.50
CA LEU A 242 21.31 -0.76 5.87
C LEU A 242 20.39 -1.60 4.98
N ARG A 243 20.19 -2.87 5.33
CA ARG A 243 19.39 -3.81 4.53
C ARG A 243 18.30 -4.50 5.35
N TYR A 244 17.24 -4.93 4.66
CA TYR A 244 16.18 -5.74 5.24
C TYR A 244 16.55 -7.23 5.27
N PRO A 245 16.21 -7.98 6.34
CA PRO A 245 15.74 -7.47 7.63
C PRO A 245 16.87 -6.78 8.40
N ALA A 246 16.53 -5.75 9.18
CA ALA A 246 17.53 -5.07 10.01
C ALA A 246 17.98 -6.03 11.12
N ALA A 247 19.27 -6.38 11.12
CA ALA A 247 19.82 -7.29 12.10
C ALA A 247 19.88 -6.62 13.48
N GLN A 248 19.32 -7.27 14.49
CA GLN A 248 19.42 -6.78 15.86
C GLN A 248 20.90 -6.76 16.28
N TYR A 249 21.31 -5.68 16.95
CA TYR A 249 22.70 -5.55 17.40
C TYR A 249 23.04 -6.57 18.51
N GLY A 250 22.13 -6.78 19.46
CA GLY A 250 22.37 -7.63 20.64
C GLY A 250 22.76 -9.08 20.32
N ILE A 251 22.15 -9.69 19.29
CA ILE A 251 22.45 -11.08 18.89
C ILE A 251 23.84 -11.25 18.24
N GLN A 252 24.51 -10.15 17.92
CA GLN A 252 25.85 -10.14 17.33
C GLN A 252 26.94 -9.86 18.38
N ARG A 253 26.54 -9.53 19.60
CA ARG A 253 27.44 -9.10 20.66
C ARG A 253 27.81 -10.25 21.59
N ASP A 254 28.94 -10.05 22.25
CA ASP A 254 29.43 -10.97 23.25
C ASP A 254 28.49 -10.99 24.45
N ALA A 255 27.83 -12.12 24.68
CA ALA A 255 26.89 -12.28 25.78
C ALA A 255 27.53 -12.09 27.17
N ARG A 256 28.87 -12.22 27.29
CA ARG A 256 29.59 -12.07 28.56
C ARG A 256 29.45 -10.65 29.13
N GLU A 257 29.37 -9.63 28.28
CA GLU A 257 29.17 -8.23 28.72
C GLU A 257 27.88 -8.08 29.54
N GLY A 258 26.80 -8.77 29.17
CA GLY A 258 25.54 -8.76 29.92
C GLY A 258 25.46 -9.82 31.03
N LEU A 259 25.91 -11.05 30.75
CA LEU A 259 25.75 -12.17 31.68
C LEU A 259 26.67 -12.07 32.91
N SER A 260 27.83 -11.42 32.81
CA SER A 260 28.76 -11.28 33.95
C SER A 260 28.18 -10.52 35.14
N VAL A 261 27.10 -9.76 34.93
CA VAL A 261 26.36 -9.08 36.01
C VAL A 261 25.57 -10.07 36.86
N SER A 262 25.05 -11.15 36.27
CA SER A 262 24.13 -12.07 36.93
C SER A 262 24.71 -13.47 37.18
N TYR A 263 25.80 -13.83 36.52
CA TYR A 263 26.37 -15.18 36.55
C TYR A 263 27.89 -15.15 36.79
N ASP A 264 28.40 -16.05 37.65
CA ASP A 264 29.84 -16.32 37.73
C ASP A 264 30.28 -17.07 36.47
N LEU A 265 30.70 -16.32 35.45
CA LEU A 265 31.14 -16.89 34.19
C LEU A 265 32.41 -17.73 34.32
N ASN A 266 33.15 -17.64 35.44
CA ASN A 266 34.29 -18.51 35.73
C ASN A 266 33.85 -19.90 36.23
N ALA A 267 32.59 -20.11 36.58
CA ALA A 267 32.08 -21.43 36.92
C ALA A 267 32.15 -22.40 35.72
N VAL A 268 31.95 -21.88 34.50
CA VAL A 268 32.05 -22.68 33.26
C VAL A 268 33.46 -23.23 33.08
N SER A 269 34.49 -22.39 33.25
CA SER A 269 35.89 -22.80 33.07
C SER A 269 36.38 -23.78 34.15
N LYS A 270 35.76 -23.80 35.33
CA LYS A 270 36.05 -24.76 36.40
C LYS A 270 35.42 -26.14 36.17
N SER A 271 34.33 -26.21 35.40
CA SER A 271 33.62 -27.46 35.11
C SER A 271 34.27 -28.32 34.01
N SER A 272 35.22 -27.76 33.26
CA SER A 272 35.93 -28.42 32.15
C SER A 272 37.22 -29.14 32.56
N LYS A 273 37.50 -29.25 33.87
CA LYS A 273 38.63 -29.99 34.45
C LYS A 273 38.12 -31.19 35.22
#